data_AF-A0AAJ0H4P1-F1
#
_entry.id   AF-A0AAJ0H4P1-F1
#
_cell.length_a   1.000
_cell.length_b   1.000
_cell.length_c   1.000
_cell.angle_alpha   90.00
_cell.angle_beta   90.00
_cell.angle_gamma   90.00
#
_symmetry.space_group_name_H-M   'P 1'
#
loop_
_entity.id
_entity.type
_entity.pdbx_description
1 polymer ?
#
loop_
_entity_poly.entity_id
_entity_poly.type
_entity_poly.pdbx_seq_one_letter_code
_entity_poly.pdbx_strand_id
1 'polypeptide(L)'
;MAMILPKGILENTSEIYAEVASYPVVPPEKIWQYWNVYTTTFRRLVDPTAYRLENFWWHVWGSDRRNLSGPALARLFEEFSMGPTFVPLRSPANRYEGPTVGVHH
;
A
#
# COMPACT_ATOMS: atom_id res chain seq x y z
N MET A 1 -17.87 20.31 11.10
CA MET A 1 -16.87 19.71 12.01
C MET A 1 -15.63 19.38 11.18
N ALA A 2 -14.56 20.15 11.36
CA ALA A 2 -13.32 19.98 10.59
C ALA A 2 -12.65 18.66 10.99
N MET A 3 -12.46 17.74 10.05
CA MET A 3 -11.61 16.57 10.25
C MET A 3 -10.16 17.05 10.21
N ILE A 4 -9.64 17.36 11.40
CA ILE A 4 -8.21 17.48 11.65
C ILE A 4 -7.59 16.13 11.27
N LEU A 5 -7.02 16.05 10.07
CA LEU A 5 -6.08 15.01 9.72
C LEU A 5 -4.85 15.24 10.61
N PRO A 6 -4.49 14.31 11.53
CA PRO A 6 -3.26 14.48 12.27
C PRO A 6 -2.12 14.50 11.25
N LYS A 7 -1.42 15.63 11.17
CA LYS A 7 -0.33 15.88 10.22
C LYS A 7 0.83 14.86 10.36
N GLY A 8 0.85 14.07 11.43
CA GLY A 8 1.89 13.06 11.69
C GLY A 8 1.69 11.66 11.08
N ILE A 9 0.68 11.39 10.25
CA ILE A 9 0.45 10.02 9.72
C ILE A 9 1.57 9.56 8.76
N LEU A 10 2.32 10.48 8.13
CA LEU A 10 3.34 10.13 7.15
C LEU A 10 4.72 10.77 7.40
N GLU A 11 4.89 11.59 8.44
CA GLU A 11 6.17 12.27 8.70
C GLU A 11 7.17 11.38 9.46
N ASN A 12 6.69 10.27 10.04
CA ASN A 12 7.50 9.31 10.80
C ASN A 12 7.68 7.98 10.05
N THR A 13 8.00 8.03 8.74
CA THR A 13 8.25 6.82 7.94
C THR A 13 9.36 5.96 8.54
N SER A 14 10.40 6.54 9.13
CA SER A 14 11.48 5.79 9.78
C SER A 14 11.01 5.10 11.08
N GLU A 15 10.23 5.79 11.91
CA GLU A 15 9.74 5.23 13.17
C GLU A 15 8.72 4.11 12.94
N ILE A 16 7.87 4.22 11.91
CA ILE A 16 6.91 3.15 11.59
C ILE A 16 7.60 1.91 11.02
N TYR A 17 8.68 2.05 10.26
CA TYR A 17 9.49 0.89 9.84
C TYR A 17 10.17 0.22 11.03
N ALA A 18 10.70 1.01 11.97
CA ALA A 18 11.29 0.49 13.20
C ALA A 18 10.25 -0.21 14.09
N GLU A 19 9.03 0.33 14.19
CA GLU A 19 7.91 -0.31 14.89
C GLU A 19 7.58 -1.67 14.25
N VAL A 20 7.39 -1.72 12.93
CA VAL A 20 7.10 -2.97 12.20
C VAL A 20 8.24 -3.98 12.38
N ALA A 21 9.49 -3.52 12.33
CA ALA A 21 10.67 -4.36 12.51
C ALA A 21 10.82 -4.90 13.94
N SER A 22 10.24 -4.23 14.94
CA SER A 22 10.31 -4.66 16.33
C SER A 22 9.49 -5.93 16.60
N TYR A 23 8.50 -6.23 15.76
CA TYR A 23 7.65 -7.41 15.95
C TYR A 23 8.34 -8.67 15.44
N PRO A 24 8.34 -9.78 16.21
CA PRO A 24 8.80 -11.07 15.69
C PRO A 24 7.91 -11.53 14.53
N VAL A 25 6.59 -11.34 14.67
CA VAL A 25 5.57 -11.45 13.64
C VAL A 25 4.57 -10.33 13.90
N VAL A 26 4.17 -9.59 12.86
CA VAL A 26 3.27 -8.44 13.04
C VAL A 26 1.87 -8.95 13.38
N PRO A 27 1.25 -8.46 14.47
CA PRO A 27 -0.10 -8.86 14.85
C PRO A 27 -1.13 -8.50 13.74
N PRO A 28 -2.17 -9.33 13.54
CA PRO A 28 -3.20 -9.08 12.53
C PRO A 28 -3.96 -7.76 12.78
N GLU A 29 -4.12 -7.34 14.03
CA GLU A 29 -4.74 -6.06 14.38
C GLU A 29 -3.92 -4.87 13.86
N LYS A 30 -2.59 -4.98 13.94
CA LYS A 30 -1.65 -3.97 13.43
C LYS A 30 -1.66 -3.92 11.91
N ILE A 31 -1.66 -5.09 11.26
CA ILE A 31 -1.81 -5.18 9.79
C ILE A 31 -3.10 -4.48 9.33
N TRP A 32 -4.21 -4.72 10.02
CA TRP A 32 -5.49 -4.06 9.71
C TRP A 32 -5.42 -2.53 9.91
N GLN A 33 -4.78 -2.07 10.99
CA GLN A 33 -4.59 -0.63 11.25
C GLN A 33 -3.79 0.03 10.12
N TYR A 34 -2.67 -0.57 9.69
CA TYR A 34 -1.86 -0.05 8.59
C TYR A 34 -2.67 0.00 7.29
N TRP A 35 -3.36 -1.10 6.94
CA TRP A 35 -4.23 -1.14 5.76
C TRP A 35 -5.30 -0.04 5.79
N ASN A 36 -5.98 0.17 6.93
CA ASN A 36 -7.05 1.16 7.06
C ASN A 36 -6.53 2.60 6.94
N VAL A 37 -5.34 2.89 7.46
CA VAL A 37 -4.67 4.20 7.33
C VAL A 37 -4.39 4.51 5.86
N TYR A 38 -3.82 3.56 5.11
CA TYR A 38 -3.52 3.77 3.70
C TYR A 38 -4.78 3.81 2.82
N THR A 39 -5.79 3.00 3.13
CA THR A 39 -7.10 3.07 2.48
C THR A 39 -7.74 4.44 2.65
N THR A 40 -7.71 4.97 3.88
CA THR A 40 -8.28 6.30 4.18
C THR A 40 -7.48 7.41 3.50
N THR A 41 -6.15 7.29 3.51
CA THR A 41 -5.24 8.26 2.87
C THR A 41 -5.43 8.28 1.35
N PHE A 42 -5.48 7.11 0.70
CA PHE A 42 -5.73 7.01 -0.73
C PHE A 42 -7.09 7.61 -1.11
N ARG A 43 -8.15 7.28 -0.38
CA ARG A 43 -9.50 7.83 -0.65
C ARG A 43 -9.58 9.35 -0.50
N ARG A 44 -8.75 9.94 0.37
CA ARG A 44 -8.76 11.39 0.63
C ARG A 44 -7.80 12.18 -0.27
N LEU A 45 -6.62 11.63 -0.55
CA LEU A 45 -5.53 12.34 -1.23
C LEU A 45 -5.29 11.85 -2.66
N VAL A 46 -5.92 10.73 -3.07
CA VAL A 46 -5.70 10.07 -4.37
C VAL A 46 -4.21 9.83 -4.64
N ASP A 47 -3.47 9.56 -3.56
CA ASP A 47 -2.03 9.43 -3.61
C ASP A 47 -1.63 8.04 -4.14
N PRO A 48 -0.82 7.96 -5.21
CA PRO A 48 -0.43 6.69 -5.82
C PRO A 48 0.48 5.83 -4.92
N THR A 49 1.13 6.42 -3.91
CA THR A 49 1.91 5.68 -2.91
C THR A 49 0.98 5.04 -1.87
N ALA A 50 -0.04 5.77 -1.40
CA ALA A 50 -1.07 5.23 -0.53
C ALA A 50 -1.82 4.06 -1.16
N TYR A 51 -2.11 4.11 -2.46
CA TYR A 51 -2.70 2.98 -3.19
C TYR A 51 -1.80 1.72 -3.20
N ARG A 52 -0.49 1.90 -3.38
CA ARG A 52 0.47 0.78 -3.36
C ARG A 52 0.56 0.15 -1.97
N LEU A 53 0.60 0.98 -0.94
CA LEU A 53 0.68 0.54 0.44
C LEU A 53 -0.62 -0.15 0.89
N GLU A 54 -1.78 0.35 0.47
CA GLU A 54 -3.07 -0.33 0.66
C GLU A 54 -3.01 -1.76 0.08
N ASN A 55 -2.58 -1.91 -1.18
CA ASN A 55 -2.47 -3.22 -1.82
C ASN A 55 -1.45 -4.13 -1.11
N PHE A 56 -0.31 -3.60 -0.68
CA PHE A 56 0.69 -4.34 0.07
C PHE A 56 0.09 -4.92 1.36
N TRP A 57 -0.51 -4.08 2.21
CA TRP A 57 -1.08 -4.52 3.47
C TRP A 57 -2.29 -5.45 3.29
N TRP A 58 -3.10 -5.23 2.26
CA TRP A 58 -4.17 -6.16 1.87
C TRP A 58 -3.62 -7.55 1.56
N HIS A 59 -2.54 -7.64 0.78
CA HIS A 59 -1.89 -8.92 0.46
C HIS A 59 -1.22 -9.57 1.67
N VAL A 60 -0.63 -8.79 2.58
CA VAL A 60 -0.08 -9.30 3.84
C VAL A 60 -1.20 -9.88 4.71
N TRP A 61 -2.35 -9.20 4.79
CA TRP A 61 -3.49 -9.64 5.58
C TRP A 61 -4.17 -10.89 5.01
N GLY A 62 -4.39 -10.91 3.70
CA GLY A 62 -5.13 -11.97 3.00
C GLY A 62 -4.31 -13.19 2.58
N SER A 63 -3.00 -13.22 2.85
CA SER A 63 -2.12 -14.34 2.46
C SER A 63 -1.30 -14.86 3.64
N ASP A 64 -0.59 -15.97 3.46
CA ASP A 64 0.38 -16.51 4.45
C ASP A 64 1.56 -15.58 4.75
N ARG A 65 1.67 -14.45 4.03
CA ARG A 65 2.67 -13.40 4.26
C ARG A 65 2.52 -12.70 5.62
N ARG A 66 1.38 -12.83 6.29
CA ARG A 66 1.22 -12.43 7.71
C ARG A 66 2.18 -13.15 8.66
N ASN A 67 2.73 -14.30 8.26
CA ASN A 67 3.70 -15.08 9.04
C ASN A 67 5.16 -14.62 8.79
N LEU A 68 5.38 -13.63 7.92
CA LEU A 68 6.71 -13.05 7.72
C LEU A 68 7.17 -12.32 8.97
N SER A 69 8.49 -12.29 9.17
CA SER A 69 9.07 -11.56 10.29
C SER A 69 8.83 -10.05 10.12
N GLY A 70 8.64 -9.36 11.24
CA GLY A 70 8.49 -7.89 11.23
C GLY A 70 9.61 -7.18 10.47
N PRO A 71 10.90 -7.53 10.64
CA PRO A 71 11.99 -6.95 9.87
C PRO A 71 11.87 -7.13 8.36
N ALA A 72 11.38 -8.29 7.90
CA ALA A 72 11.16 -8.54 6.47
C ALA A 72 10.00 -7.68 5.93
N LEU A 73 8.90 -7.58 6.70
CA LEU A 73 7.78 -6.71 6.35
C LEU A 73 8.17 -5.23 6.34
N ALA A 74 9.01 -4.80 7.28
CA ALA A 74 9.50 -3.42 7.35
C ALA A 74 10.34 -3.03 6.12
N ARG A 75 11.25 -3.92 5.68
CA ARG A 75 12.03 -3.69 4.45
C ARG A 75 11.16 -3.61 3.21
N LEU A 76 10.22 -4.56 3.06
CA LEU A 76 9.29 -4.54 1.93
C LEU A 76 8.44 -3.26 1.95
N PHE A 77 7.95 -2.87 3.12
CA PHE A 77 7.17 -1.67 3.30
C PHE A 77 7.96 -0.41 2.89
N GLU A 78 9.22 -0.30 3.31
CA GLU A 78 10.13 0.78 2.89
C GLU A 78 10.36 0.79 1.37
N GLU A 79 10.60 -0.38 0.77
CA GLU A 79 10.76 -0.54 -0.68
C GLU A 79 9.50 -0.14 -1.46
N PHE A 80 8.30 -0.48 -0.99
CA PHE A 80 7.06 -0.07 -1.64
C PHE A 80 6.74 1.42 -1.46
N SER A 81 7.24 2.03 -0.38
CA SER A 81 7.08 3.46 -0.12
C SER A 81 8.07 4.33 -0.91
N MET A 82 9.33 3.91 -1.03
CA MET A 82 10.42 4.70 -1.65
C MET A 82 10.84 4.20 -3.03
N GLY A 83 10.48 2.97 -3.39
CA GLY A 83 10.90 2.33 -4.62
C GLY A 83 10.40 3.06 -5.88
N PRO A 84 11.20 3.04 -6.96
CA PRO A 84 10.84 3.70 -8.21
C PRO A 84 9.51 3.15 -8.72
N THR A 85 8.55 4.04 -8.92
CA THR A 85 7.24 3.72 -9.50
C THR A 85 7.45 3.28 -10.95
N PHE A 86 7.72 1.98 -11.19
CA PHE A 86 7.81 1.42 -12.55
C PHE A 86 6.43 1.28 -13.22
N VAL A 87 5.37 1.79 -12.58
CA VAL A 87 4.07 1.91 -13.22
C VAL A 87 4.03 3.31 -13.82
N PRO A 88 4.09 3.46 -15.16
CA PRO A 88 3.70 4.72 -15.77
C PRO A 88 2.32 5.04 -15.22
N LEU A 89 2.16 6.23 -14.63
CA LEU A 89 0.83 6.79 -14.39
C LEU A 89 0.00 6.49 -15.63
N ARG A 90 -1.19 5.89 -15.45
CA ARG A 90 -2.10 5.57 -16.55
C ARG A 90 -2.44 6.86 -17.29
N SER A 91 -1.59 7.24 -18.23
CA SER A 91 -1.87 8.26 -19.22
C SER A 91 -3.04 7.71 -20.06
N PRO A 92 -3.95 8.56 -20.57
CA PRO A 92 -5.10 8.14 -21.37
C PRO A 92 -4.75 7.20 -22.55
N ALA A 93 -3.48 7.16 -22.94
CA ALA A 93 -2.93 6.32 -24.00
C ALA A 93 -2.86 4.81 -23.68
N ASN A 94 -2.93 4.38 -22.41
CA ASN A 94 -2.80 2.96 -22.02
C ASN A 94 -4.15 2.30 -21.67
N ARG A 95 -5.21 2.64 -22.41
CA ARG A 95 -6.49 1.93 -22.33
C ARG A 95 -6.31 0.56 -23.00
N TYR A 96 -6.29 -0.50 -22.20
CA TYR A 96 -6.41 -1.87 -22.72
C TYR A 96 -7.77 -2.01 -23.41
N GLU A 97 -7.78 -2.13 -24.75
CA GLU A 97 -9.02 -2.25 -25.54
C GLU A 97 -9.61 -3.67 -25.56
N GLY A 98 -9.00 -4.62 -24.85
CA GLY A 98 -9.42 -6.02 -24.88
C GLY A 98 -9.18 -6.67 -26.25
N PRO A 99 -9.26 -8.02 -26.35
CA PRO A 99 -9.19 -8.67 -27.64
C PRO A 99 -10.41 -8.27 -28.48
N THR A 100 -10.16 -7.64 -29.62
CA THR A 100 -11.19 -7.39 -30.64
C THR A 100 -11.73 -8.74 -31.11
N VAL A 101 -12.96 -9.05 -30.71
CA VAL A 101 -13.68 -10.20 -31.28
C VAL A 101 -13.95 -9.84 -32.74
N GLY A 102 -13.11 -10.36 -33.63
CA GLY A 102 -13.28 -10.25 -35.08
C GLY A 102 -14.57 -10.94 -35.48
N VAL A 103 -15.59 -10.13 -35.77
CA VAL A 103 -16.81 -10.59 -36.43
C VAL A 103 -16.46 -10.75 -37.92
N HIS A 104 -16.17 -11.96 -38.35
CA HIS A 104 -16.09 -12.29 -39.78
C HIS A 104 -17.53 -12.42 -40.31
N HIS A 105 -17.84 -11.60 -41.31
CA HIS A 105 -19.01 -11.71 -42.18
C HIS A 105 -18.67 -12.58 -43.40
#